data_AF-A0A3B3W081-F1
#
_entry.id   AF-A0A3B3W081-F1
#
_cell.length_a   1.000
_cell.length_b   1.000
_cell.length_c   1.000
_cell.angle_alpha   90.00
_cell.angle_beta   90.00
_cell.angle_gamma   90.00
#
_symmetry.space_group_name_H-M   'P 1'
#
loop_
_entity.id
_entity.type
_entity.pdbx_description
1 polymer ?
#
loop_
_entity_poly.entity_id
_entity_poly.type
_entity_poly.pdbx_seq_one_letter_code
_entity_poly.pdbx_strand_id
1 'polypeptide(L)'
;FNPVCTLCLMVIKKLETMLPKNMTEVILSFSTEVCDLIPSSYKDQCDDFVDKYGAEIIEFLLTSAAPHTICSLLHLFKLSGMDSFN
;
A
#
# COMPACT_ATOMS: atom_id res chain seq x y z
N PHE A 1 -1.38 0.45 18.15
CA PHE A 1 -1.66 -0.66 17.21
C PHE A 1 -2.63 -0.12 16.17
N ASN A 2 -2.19 0.14 14.92
CA ASN A 2 -3.08 0.58 13.85
C ASN A 2 -3.20 -0.57 12.82
N PRO A 3 -4.36 -1.26 12.72
CA PRO A 3 -4.54 -2.36 11.79
C PRO A 3 -4.32 -1.97 10.32
N VAL A 4 -4.59 -0.70 9.98
CA VAL A 4 -4.36 -0.16 8.62
C VAL A 4 -2.87 -0.06 8.30
N CYS A 5 -2.03 0.26 9.30
CA CYS A 5 -0.58 0.28 9.13
C CYS A 5 -0.02 -1.12 8.89
N THR A 6 -0.52 -2.13 9.60
CA THR A 6 -0.11 -3.53 9.40
C THR A 6 -0.49 -4.00 7.99
N LEU A 7 -1.70 -3.66 7.54
CA LEU A 7 -2.16 -4.00 6.19
C LEU A 7 -1.30 -3.32 5.11
N CYS A 8 -0.99 -2.02 5.26
CA CYS A 8 -0.10 -1.31 4.34
C CYS A 8 1.26 -1.99 4.22
N LEU A 9 1.93 -2.31 5.34
CA LEU A 9 3.24 -2.95 5.31
C LEU A 9 3.21 -4.34 4.64
N MET A 10 2.12 -5.09 4.83
CA MET A 10 1.95 -6.39 4.17
C MET A 10 1.77 -6.24 2.66
N VAL A 11 0.88 -5.34 2.24
CA VAL A 11 0.60 -5.05 0.82
C VAL A 11 1.87 -4.57 0.10
N ILE A 12 2.58 -3.57 0.65
CA ILE A 12 3.78 -3.02 0.01
C ILE A 12 4.93 -4.04 -0.07
N LYS A 13 5.18 -4.81 0.98
CA LYS A 13 6.20 -5.87 0.93
C LYS A 13 5.87 -6.94 -0.09
N LYS A 14 4.59 -7.31 -0.21
CA LYS A 14 4.18 -8.30 -1.21
C LYS A 14 4.40 -7.77 -2.61
N LEU A 15 4.10 -6.50 -2.84
CA LEU A 15 4.38 -5.82 -4.08
C LEU A 15 5.88 -5.79 -4.38
N GLU A 16 6.77 -5.42 -3.46
CA GLU A 16 8.23 -5.49 -3.69
C GLU A 16 8.72 -6.86 -4.18
N THR A 17 8.11 -7.96 -3.71
CA THR A 17 8.48 -9.31 -4.15
C THR A 17 7.94 -9.68 -5.53
N MET A 18 6.94 -8.95 -6.02
CA MET A 18 6.24 -9.22 -7.27
C MET A 18 6.51 -8.16 -8.35
N LEU A 19 6.93 -6.96 -7.95
CA LEU A 19 7.04 -5.78 -8.80
C LEU A 19 7.98 -6.11 -9.97
N PRO A 20 7.42 -6.21 -11.18
CA PRO A 20 8.24 -6.34 -12.38
C PRO A 20 9.03 -5.06 -12.60
N LYS A 21 10.13 -5.16 -13.36
CA LYS A 21 10.95 -3.97 -13.70
C LYS A 21 10.19 -2.93 -14.54
N ASN A 22 9.00 -3.28 -15.07
CA ASN A 22 8.19 -2.41 -15.91
C ASN A 22 6.99 -1.84 -15.16
N MET A 23 6.89 -0.51 -15.17
CA MET A 23 5.83 0.29 -14.54
C MET A 23 4.39 -0.09 -14.94
N THR A 24 4.16 -0.52 -16.18
CA THR A 24 2.79 -0.87 -16.62
C THR A 24 2.31 -2.14 -15.93
N GLU A 25 3.21 -3.10 -15.78
CA GLU A 25 2.92 -4.37 -15.11
C GLU A 25 2.80 -4.19 -13.58
N VAL A 26 3.53 -3.23 -12.99
CA VAL A 26 3.34 -2.80 -11.58
C VAL A 26 1.91 -2.38 -11.31
N ILE A 27 1.35 -1.53 -12.16
CA ILE A 27 -0.01 -0.99 -12.01
C ILE A 27 -1.05 -2.11 -12.15
N LEU A 28 -0.85 -3.03 -13.10
CA LEU A 28 -1.71 -4.19 -13.28
C LEU A 28 -1.67 -5.12 -12.05
N SER A 29 -0.49 -5.56 -11.61
CA SER A 29 -0.38 -6.44 -10.43
C SER A 29 -0.92 -5.78 -9.15
N PHE A 30 -0.74 -4.46 -8.99
CA PHE A 30 -1.30 -3.72 -7.86
C PHE A 30 -2.83 -3.70 -7.87
N SER A 31 -3.44 -3.47 -9.03
CA SER A 31 -4.90 -3.30 -9.14
C SER A 31 -5.68 -4.61 -9.21
N THR A 32 -5.10 -5.70 -9.70
CA THR A 32 -5.85 -6.96 -9.90
C THR A 32 -5.37 -8.14 -9.07
N GLU A 33 -4.12 -8.16 -8.60
CA GLU A 33 -3.55 -9.40 -8.03
C GLU A 33 -3.21 -9.29 -6.55
N VAL A 34 -2.94 -8.09 -6.04
CA VAL A 34 -2.39 -7.95 -4.67
C VAL A 34 -3.36 -8.44 -3.59
N CYS A 35 -4.66 -8.18 -3.76
CA CYS A 35 -5.68 -8.58 -2.79
C CYS A 35 -6.07 -10.07 -2.89
N ASP A 36 -5.80 -10.71 -4.03
CA ASP A 36 -5.97 -12.17 -4.20
C ASP A 36 -4.88 -12.99 -3.50
N LEU A 37 -3.79 -12.34 -3.08
CA LEU A 37 -2.66 -12.97 -2.41
C LEU A 37 -2.66 -12.77 -0.89
N ILE A 38 -3.63 -12.01 -0.38
CA ILE A 38 -3.87 -11.80 1.04
C ILE A 38 -4.94 -12.83 1.48
N PRO A 39 -4.94 -13.30 2.75
CA PRO A 39 -5.98 -14.21 3.24
C PRO A 39 -7.39 -13.66 2.98
N SER A 40 -8.31 -14.53 2.57
CA SER A 40 -9.67 -14.15 2.15
C SER A 40 -10.44 -13.34 3.20
N SER A 41 -10.14 -13.52 4.49
CA SER A 41 -10.71 -12.73 5.60
C SER A 41 -10.41 -11.23 5.55
N TYR A 42 -9.42 -10.81 4.75
CA TYR A 42 -9.00 -9.42 4.60
C TYR A 42 -9.23 -8.87 3.19
N LYS A 43 -9.84 -9.64 2.29
CA LYS A 43 -9.99 -9.27 0.88
C LYS A 43 -10.71 -7.93 0.73
N ASP A 44 -11.90 -7.79 1.32
CA ASP A 44 -12.68 -6.55 1.24
C ASP A 44 -11.92 -5.33 1.80
N GLN A 45 -11.17 -5.52 2.90
CA GLN A 45 -10.33 -4.46 3.49
C GLN A 45 -9.13 -4.10 2.61
N CYS A 46 -8.61 -5.07 1.86
CA CYS A 46 -7.54 -4.84 0.89
C CYS A 46 -8.07 -4.09 -0.32
N ASP A 47 -9.23 -4.47 -0.85
CA ASP A 47 -9.87 -3.81 -1.98
C ASP A 47 -10.15 -2.33 -1.64
N ASP A 48 -10.76 -2.05 -0.48
CA ASP A 48 -10.98 -0.68 0.02
C ASP A 48 -9.67 0.11 0.17
N PHE A 49 -8.58 -0.57 0.58
CA PHE A 49 -7.27 0.05 0.77
C PHE A 49 -6.60 0.40 -0.56
N VAL A 50 -6.65 -0.52 -1.53
CA VAL A 50 -6.12 -0.38 -2.89
C VAL A 50 -6.89 0.72 -3.63
N ASP A 51 -8.22 0.74 -3.52
CA ASP A 51 -9.06 1.77 -4.14
C ASP A 51 -8.74 3.16 -3.59
N LYS A 52 -8.48 3.25 -2.28
CA LYS A 52 -8.24 4.52 -1.62
C LYS A 52 -6.81 5.06 -1.82
N TYR A 53 -5.81 4.20 -1.75
CA TYR A 53 -4.40 4.59 -1.67
C TYR A 53 -3.57 4.15 -2.87
N GLY A 54 -4.15 3.42 -3.82
CA GLY A 54 -3.41 2.74 -4.87
C GLY A 54 -2.61 3.67 -5.77
N ALA A 55 -3.20 4.78 -6.17
CA ALA A 55 -2.52 5.77 -7.02
C ALA A 55 -1.28 6.36 -6.33
N GLU A 56 -1.41 6.76 -5.07
CA GLU A 56 -0.30 7.31 -4.26
C GLU A 56 0.77 6.25 -3.99
N ILE A 57 0.37 5.01 -3.71
CA ILE A 57 1.30 3.89 -3.51
C ILE A 57 2.12 3.63 -4.78
N ILE A 58 1.48 3.61 -5.95
CA ILE A 58 2.17 3.45 -7.23
C ILE A 58 3.16 4.59 -7.43
N GLU A 59 2.75 5.84 -7.23
CA GLU A 59 3.64 6.99 -7.36
C GLU A 59 4.85 6.89 -6.41
N PHE A 60 4.64 6.51 -5.15
CA PHE A 60 5.76 6.35 -4.22
C PHE A 60 6.68 5.18 -4.57
N LEU A 61 6.14 4.07 -5.07
CA LEU A 61 6.93 2.95 -5.58
C LEU A 61 7.81 3.37 -6.77
N LEU A 62 7.32 4.26 -7.64
CA LEU A 62 8.11 4.82 -8.76
C LEU A 62 9.30 5.65 -8.28
N THR A 63 9.20 6.27 -7.12
CA THR A 63 10.31 7.01 -6.50
C THR A 63 11.28 6.12 -5.72
N SER A 64 11.11 4.79 -5.77
CA SER A 64 11.90 3.81 -5.00
C SER A 64 11.82 4.01 -3.49
N ALA A 65 10.68 4.49 -2.99
CA ALA A 65 10.45 4.67 -1.57
C ALA A 65 10.35 3.31 -0.85
N ALA A 66 11.07 3.13 0.26
CA ALA A 66 10.99 1.93 1.07
C ALA A 66 9.57 1.74 1.68
N PRO A 67 9.12 0.51 2.00
CA PRO A 67 7.75 0.22 2.41
C PRO A 67 7.28 1.01 3.63
N HIS A 68 8.19 1.19 4.59
CA HIS A 68 7.91 1.98 5.78
C HIS A 68 7.74 3.46 5.46
N THR A 69 8.50 3.99 4.50
CA THR A 69 8.36 5.37 4.02
C THR A 69 7.02 5.56 3.34
N ILE A 70 6.61 4.63 2.47
CA ILE A 70 5.31 4.67 1.79
C ILE A 70 4.17 4.71 2.81
N CYS A 71 4.15 3.77 3.76
CA CYS A 71 3.09 3.73 4.78
C CYS A 71 3.09 4.95 5.72
N SER A 72 4.25 5.60 5.92
CA SER A 72 4.37 6.88 6.63
C SER A 72 3.82 8.05 5.83
N LEU A 73 4.09 8.11 4.52
CA LEU A 73 3.60 9.15 3.62
C LEU A 73 2.08 9.11 3.45
N LEU A 74 1.49 7.92 3.50
CA LEU A 74 0.03 7.74 3.53
C LEU A 74 -0.62 8.13 4.89
N HIS A 75 0.18 8.66 5.83
CA HIS A 75 -0.23 9.06 7.18
C HIS A 75 -0.94 7.93 7.97
N LEU A 76 -0.67 6.67 7.64
CA LEU A 76 -1.29 5.51 8.28
C LEU A 76 -0.68 5.20 9.65
N PHE A 77 0.47 5.78 9.94
CA PHE A 77 0.98 5.83 11.29
C PHE A 77 0.30 6.98 12.02
N LYS A 78 -0.37 6.66 13.14
CA LYS A 78 -0.57 7.65 14.20
C LYS A 78 0.81 7.95 14.77
N LEU A 79 1.56 8.84 14.11
CA LEU A 79 2.40 9.75 14.86
C LEU A 79 1.41 10.54 15.68
N SER A 80 1.46 10.41 17.00
CA SER A 80 0.70 11.26 17.91
C SER A 80 1.05 12.72 17.61
N GLY A 81 0.38 13.36 16.64
CA GLY A 81 0.69 14.74 16.25
C GLY A 81 0.50 15.20 14.78
N MET A 82 -0.17 14.49 13.86
CA MET A 82 -0.47 15.06 12.52
C MET A 82 -1.96 14.97 12.11
N ASP A 83 -2.86 15.21 13.06
CA ASP A 83 -4.27 15.56 12.79
C ASP A 83 -4.44 17.06 12.48
N SER A 84 -3.39 17.75 12.03
CA SER A 84 -3.38 19.22 11.86
C SER A 84 -2.82 19.66 10.51
N PHE A 85 -3.47 19.26 9.41
CA PHE A 85 -3.49 20.07 8.20
C PHE A 85 -4.91 20.06 7.62
N ASN A 86 -5.69 21.01 8.12
CA ASN A 86 -6.69 21.71 7.32
C ASN A 86 -5.96 22.68 6.38
#